data_AF-A0A285PJ70-F1
#
_entry.id   AF-A0A285PJ70-F1
#
_cell.length_a   1.000
_cell.length_b   1.000
_cell.length_c   1.000
_cell.angle_alpha   90.00
_cell.angle_beta   90.00
_cell.angle_gamma   90.00
#
_symmetry.space_group_name_H-M   'P 1'
#
loop_
_entity.id
_entity.type
_entity.pdbx_description
1 polymer ?
#
loop_
_entity_poly.entity_id
_entity_poly.type
_entity_poly.pdbx_seq_one_letter_code
_entity_poly.pdbx_strand_id
1 'polypeptide(L)'
;MLGKGAAKALEPDDFENLARQLSCHPANLEAIAKVESRGFGWFKDGRIKILFEKHIFYRQLRGKKNKTKLNKAIRLGLARRRFISPSRGGYKDQRNSKARYELLQMAMDIDPTAALKSISMGTYQIMGFNYEVCGFKSVHHMWQDFLVGEKAQLIAFANFLKNKQLVRAIREGDFSLVEARYNGGGLKGRYARKMEQHANQLASGKWANWQENSLEITDHPLDHEQAQNAKPLAKSRTLKGSGVGFVGGGAICTQNIQQAVDQLQKGADHLSSGTIIGITIGIIILIGTAWALYSRWDDAGRPSPTEIFA
;
A
#
# COMPACT_ATOMS: atom_id res chain seq x y z
N MET A 1 5.43 -6.78 9.29
CA MET A 1 3.97 -6.83 9.57
C MET A 1 3.21 -6.62 8.28
N LEU A 2 2.09 -7.31 8.04
CA LEU A 2 1.27 -7.13 6.85
C LEU A 2 0.81 -5.66 6.71
N GLY A 3 1.03 -5.07 5.55
CA GLY A 3 0.51 -3.73 5.21
C GLY A 3 1.36 -2.54 5.66
N LYS A 4 2.45 -2.76 6.41
CA LYS A 4 3.41 -1.69 6.72
C LYS A 4 4.44 -1.56 5.60
N GLY A 5 4.82 -0.32 5.30
CA GLY A 5 5.81 0.01 4.28
C GLY A 5 6.47 1.36 4.56
N ALA A 6 7.31 1.82 3.64
CA ALA A 6 8.08 3.05 3.81
C ALA A 6 7.21 4.32 3.81
N ALA A 7 6.02 4.25 3.19
CA ALA A 7 5.07 5.36 3.13
C ALA A 7 5.70 6.68 2.64
N LYS A 8 6.58 6.60 1.65
CA LYS A 8 7.20 7.79 1.04
C LYS A 8 6.11 8.70 0.50
N ALA A 9 6.14 9.97 0.90
CA ALA A 9 5.22 10.99 0.39
C ALA A 9 5.52 11.31 -1.08
N LEU A 10 4.54 11.93 -1.76
CA LEU A 10 4.79 12.54 -3.07
C LEU A 10 5.84 13.65 -2.97
N GLU A 11 6.71 13.70 -3.97
CA GLU A 11 7.60 14.83 -4.20
C GLU A 11 6.84 15.95 -4.95
N PRO A 12 7.24 17.22 -4.81
CA PRO A 12 6.55 18.35 -5.44
C PRO A 12 6.32 18.18 -6.95
N ASP A 13 7.29 17.56 -7.63
CA ASP A 13 7.34 17.45 -9.09
C ASP A 13 6.68 16.18 -9.63
N ASP A 14 6.26 15.24 -8.76
CA ASP A 14 5.69 13.95 -9.19
C ASP A 14 4.45 14.13 -10.08
N PHE A 15 3.59 15.10 -9.74
CA PHE A 15 2.42 15.43 -10.57
C PHE A 15 2.78 16.05 -11.91
N GLU A 16 3.80 16.90 -11.94
CA GLU A 16 4.25 17.54 -13.17
C GLU A 16 4.84 16.52 -14.14
N ASN A 17 5.76 15.69 -13.65
CA ASN A 17 6.39 14.63 -14.43
C ASN A 17 5.36 13.69 -15.03
N LEU A 18 4.35 13.31 -14.23
CA LEU A 18 3.28 12.44 -14.68
C LEU A 18 2.34 13.10 -15.69
N ALA A 19 2.03 14.38 -15.49
CA ALA A 19 1.20 15.15 -16.39
C ALA A 19 1.87 15.31 -17.76
N ARG A 20 3.19 15.52 -17.81
CA ARG A 20 3.98 15.53 -19.05
C ARG A 20 3.84 14.21 -19.83
N GLN A 21 3.95 13.07 -19.14
CA GLN A 21 3.79 11.74 -19.76
C GLN A 21 2.37 11.46 -20.26
N LEU A 22 1.35 12.05 -19.63
CA LEU A 22 -0.05 12.00 -20.10
C LEU A 22 -0.36 13.14 -21.10
N SER A 23 0.61 14.01 -21.35
CA SER A 23 0.51 15.22 -22.17
C SER A 23 -0.67 16.11 -21.77
N CYS A 24 -0.98 16.18 -20.48
CA CYS A 24 -2.06 17.00 -19.93
C CYS A 24 -1.53 18.10 -19.02
N HIS A 25 -2.37 19.08 -18.74
CA HIS A 25 -2.05 20.11 -17.76
C HIS A 25 -1.98 19.49 -16.34
N PRO A 26 -0.93 19.74 -15.53
CA PRO A 26 -0.79 19.16 -14.18
C PRO A 26 -1.97 19.45 -13.25
N ALA A 27 -2.58 20.64 -13.38
CA ALA A 27 -3.78 21.01 -12.64
C ALA A 27 -4.94 20.02 -12.85
N ASN A 28 -5.15 19.52 -14.08
CA ASN A 28 -6.24 18.59 -14.39
C ASN A 28 -6.00 17.23 -13.73
N LEU A 29 -4.77 16.70 -13.86
CA LEU A 29 -4.39 15.43 -13.24
C LEU A 29 -4.47 15.51 -11.70
N GLU A 30 -3.92 16.56 -11.11
CA GLU A 30 -3.93 16.76 -9.66
C GLU A 30 -5.36 16.98 -9.13
N ALA A 31 -6.22 17.68 -9.87
CA ALA A 31 -7.63 17.85 -9.51
C ALA A 31 -8.39 16.52 -9.46
N ILE A 32 -8.21 15.66 -10.48
CA ILE A 32 -8.81 14.32 -10.51
C ILE A 32 -8.27 13.49 -9.35
N ALA A 33 -6.95 13.49 -9.14
CA ALA A 33 -6.31 12.78 -8.03
C ALA A 33 -6.83 13.24 -6.66
N LYS A 34 -7.07 14.54 -6.46
CA LYS A 34 -7.63 15.09 -5.21
C LYS A 34 -9.08 14.68 -4.97
N VAL A 35 -9.91 14.69 -6.01
CA VAL A 35 -11.33 14.31 -5.89
C VAL A 35 -11.50 12.80 -5.67
N GLU A 36 -10.66 11.98 -6.30
CA GLU A 36 -10.69 10.53 -6.17
C GLU A 36 -9.93 10.01 -4.93
N SER A 37 -9.08 10.85 -4.33
CA SER A 37 -8.40 10.56 -3.07
C SER A 37 -9.37 10.54 -1.89
N ARG A 38 -9.15 9.59 -0.96
CA ARG A 38 -9.81 9.59 0.36
C ARG A 38 -8.91 10.20 1.45
N GLY A 39 -8.07 11.14 1.06
CA GLY A 39 -7.00 11.71 1.87
C GLY A 39 -5.82 10.74 1.99
N PHE A 40 -5.10 10.83 3.11
CA PHE A 40 -3.85 10.10 3.32
C PHE A 40 -3.96 8.59 3.10
N GLY A 41 -3.03 7.99 2.37
CA GLY A 41 -3.08 6.57 1.97
C GLY A 41 -2.86 5.54 3.08
N TRP A 42 -2.51 5.96 4.31
CA TRP A 42 -2.20 5.07 5.44
C TRP A 42 -3.11 5.31 6.65
N PHE A 43 -3.31 4.25 7.43
CA PHE A 43 -3.87 4.32 8.77
C PHE A 43 -2.85 4.85 9.77
N LYS A 44 -3.33 5.33 10.93
CA LYS A 44 -2.49 5.85 12.02
C LYS A 44 -1.47 4.85 12.57
N ASP A 45 -1.69 3.55 12.36
CA ASP A 45 -0.78 2.48 12.78
C ASP A 45 0.31 2.14 11.75
N GLY A 46 0.45 2.95 10.70
CA GLY A 46 1.45 2.81 9.65
C GLY A 46 1.10 1.76 8.59
N ARG A 47 -0.09 1.16 8.64
CA ARG A 47 -0.55 0.24 7.58
C ARG A 47 -1.24 1.01 6.45
N ILE A 48 -1.02 0.61 5.19
CA ILE A 48 -1.75 1.17 4.06
C ILE A 48 -3.27 1.00 4.24
N LYS A 49 -4.06 2.01 3.86
CA LYS A 49 -5.52 1.97 3.92
C LYS A 49 -6.03 0.93 2.93
N ILE A 50 -6.89 0.03 3.42
CA ILE A 50 -7.55 -0.99 2.60
C ILE A 50 -9.04 -1.03 2.88
N LEU A 51 -9.85 -1.48 1.93
CA LEU A 51 -11.24 -1.92 2.16
C LEU A 51 -11.43 -3.28 1.49
N PHE A 52 -11.94 -4.25 2.24
CA PHE A 52 -12.14 -5.62 1.78
C PHE A 52 -13.54 -5.82 1.21
N GLU A 53 -13.59 -6.26 -0.05
CA GLU A 53 -14.82 -6.47 -0.79
C GLU A 53 -15.21 -7.95 -0.85
N LYS A 54 -16.04 -8.38 0.11
CA LYS A 54 -16.51 -9.78 0.23
C LYS A 54 -17.18 -10.31 -1.04
N HIS A 55 -17.83 -9.43 -1.81
CA HIS A 55 -18.48 -9.80 -3.06
C HIS A 55 -17.51 -9.99 -4.23
N ILE A 56 -16.38 -9.29 -4.19
CA ILE A 56 -15.27 -9.51 -5.11
C ILE A 56 -14.54 -10.80 -4.74
N PHE A 57 -14.32 -11.07 -3.45
CA PHE A 57 -13.68 -12.31 -3.01
C PHE A 57 -14.48 -13.55 -3.43
N TYR A 58 -15.80 -13.49 -3.30
CA TYR A 58 -16.71 -14.50 -3.86
C TYR A 58 -16.47 -14.71 -5.37
N ARG A 59 -16.41 -13.62 -6.15
CA ARG A 59 -16.19 -13.68 -7.61
C ARG A 59 -14.83 -14.26 -7.97
N GLN A 60 -13.77 -13.86 -7.27
CA GLN A 60 -12.41 -14.37 -7.50
C GLN A 60 -12.31 -15.88 -7.23
N LEU A 61 -12.88 -16.37 -6.12
CA LEU A 61 -12.86 -17.80 -5.79
C LEU A 61 -13.75 -18.63 -6.73
N ARG A 62 -14.92 -18.10 -7.11
CA ARG A 62 -15.81 -18.74 -8.09
C ARG A 62 -15.17 -18.83 -9.47
N GLY A 63 -14.49 -17.77 -9.93
CA GLY A 63 -13.83 -17.73 -11.24
C GLY A 63 -12.74 -18.80 -11.39
N LYS A 64 -12.07 -19.16 -10.29
CA LYS A 64 -11.10 -20.26 -10.23
C LYS A 64 -11.75 -21.66 -10.17
N LYS A 65 -13.08 -21.77 -10.21
CA LYS A 65 -13.85 -23.01 -10.01
C LYS A 65 -13.48 -23.80 -8.74
N ASN A 66 -12.90 -23.14 -7.72
CA ASN A 66 -12.46 -23.80 -6.48
C ASN A 66 -13.58 -23.79 -5.43
N LYS A 67 -14.48 -24.77 -5.53
CA LYS A 67 -15.66 -24.91 -4.65
C LYS A 67 -15.27 -25.04 -3.17
N THR A 68 -14.20 -25.74 -2.85
CA THR A 68 -13.73 -25.95 -1.46
C THR A 68 -13.35 -24.62 -0.80
N LYS A 69 -12.51 -23.81 -1.45
CA LYS A 69 -12.11 -22.49 -0.93
C LYS A 69 -13.30 -21.54 -0.83
N LEU A 70 -14.18 -21.53 -1.84
CA LEU A 70 -15.38 -20.70 -1.83
C LEU A 70 -16.31 -21.05 -0.66
N ASN A 71 -16.59 -22.33 -0.45
CA ASN A 71 -17.44 -22.79 0.65
C ASN A 71 -16.83 -22.45 2.02
N LYS A 72 -15.50 -22.60 2.18
CA LYS A 72 -14.78 -22.17 3.39
C LYS A 72 -14.92 -20.66 3.61
N ALA A 73 -14.73 -19.85 2.57
CA ALA A 73 -14.84 -18.40 2.65
C ALA A 73 -16.27 -17.93 3.00
N ILE A 74 -17.30 -18.58 2.46
CA ILE A 74 -18.70 -18.29 2.80
C ILE A 74 -18.97 -18.62 4.27
N ARG A 75 -18.53 -19.81 4.74
CA ARG A 75 -18.72 -20.25 6.12
C ARG A 75 -18.07 -19.31 7.13
N LEU A 76 -16.88 -18.79 6.80
CA LEU A 76 -16.16 -17.80 7.62
C LEU A 76 -16.70 -16.37 7.47
N GLY A 77 -17.76 -16.16 6.67
CA GLY A 77 -18.32 -14.83 6.44
C GLY A 77 -17.43 -13.91 5.61
N LEU A 78 -16.41 -14.41 4.93
CA LEU A 78 -15.45 -13.66 4.11
C LEU A 78 -15.93 -13.45 2.67
N ALA A 79 -16.86 -14.28 2.19
CA ALA A 79 -17.40 -14.21 0.84
C ALA A 79 -18.93 -14.12 0.84
N ARG A 80 -19.50 -13.27 -0.02
CA ARG A 80 -20.95 -13.18 -0.25
C ARG A 80 -21.25 -12.90 -1.71
N ARG A 81 -22.33 -13.45 -2.27
CA ARG A 81 -22.63 -13.30 -3.71
C ARG A 81 -23.00 -11.86 -4.11
N ARG A 82 -23.76 -11.16 -3.26
CA ARG A 82 -24.32 -9.83 -3.57
C ARG A 82 -23.53 -8.73 -2.86
N PHE A 83 -23.42 -7.58 -3.53
CA PHE A 83 -22.99 -6.35 -2.89
C PHE A 83 -24.02 -5.90 -1.83
N ILE A 84 -23.53 -5.39 -0.71
CA ILE A 84 -24.33 -4.80 0.35
C ILE A 84 -23.76 -3.40 0.59
N SER A 85 -24.60 -2.38 0.48
CA SER A 85 -24.18 -0.99 0.63
C SER A 85 -23.68 -0.70 2.06
N PRO A 86 -22.79 0.30 2.24
CA PRO A 86 -22.39 0.74 3.59
C PRO A 86 -23.58 1.01 4.51
N SER A 87 -24.61 1.71 4.02
CA SER A 87 -25.83 2.05 4.76
C SER A 87 -26.60 0.83 5.28
N ARG A 88 -26.47 -0.33 4.61
CA ARG A 88 -27.07 -1.60 5.01
C ARG A 88 -26.10 -2.50 5.78
N GLY A 89 -25.04 -1.92 6.34
CA GLY A 89 -24.05 -2.64 7.15
C GLY A 89 -23.05 -3.46 6.34
N GLY A 90 -22.85 -3.14 5.05
CA GLY A 90 -21.95 -3.88 4.15
C GLY A 90 -20.51 -4.03 4.65
N TYR A 91 -20.06 -3.11 5.50
CA TYR A 91 -18.71 -3.00 6.05
C TYR A 91 -18.68 -2.90 7.59
N LYS A 92 -19.73 -3.40 8.27
CA LYS A 92 -19.87 -3.29 9.74
C LYS A 92 -18.72 -3.91 10.54
N ASP A 93 -18.03 -4.88 9.95
CA ASP A 93 -16.88 -5.61 10.48
C ASP A 93 -15.53 -5.00 10.05
N GLN A 94 -15.54 -3.82 9.43
CA GLN A 94 -14.35 -3.13 8.92
C GLN A 94 -14.22 -1.71 9.47
N ARG A 95 -14.63 -1.52 10.73
CA ARG A 95 -14.70 -0.19 11.37
C ARG A 95 -13.34 0.48 11.59
N ASN A 96 -12.28 -0.29 11.75
CA ASN A 96 -10.93 0.21 12.00
C ASN A 96 -9.88 -0.59 11.23
N SER A 97 -8.62 -0.13 11.29
CA SER A 97 -7.49 -0.77 10.63
C SER A 97 -7.28 -2.22 11.09
N LYS A 98 -7.37 -2.50 12.40
CA LYS A 98 -7.22 -3.85 12.96
C LYS A 98 -8.21 -4.84 12.32
N ALA A 99 -9.50 -4.53 12.36
CA ALA A 99 -10.54 -5.40 11.83
C ALA A 99 -10.41 -5.64 10.31
N ARG A 100 -10.01 -4.61 9.55
CA ARG A 100 -9.76 -4.71 8.10
C ARG A 100 -8.63 -5.68 7.78
N TYR A 101 -7.53 -5.60 8.53
CA TYR A 101 -6.37 -6.46 8.33
C TYR A 101 -6.57 -7.87 8.86
N GLU A 102 -7.37 -8.07 9.91
CA GLU A 102 -7.80 -9.40 10.35
C GLU A 102 -8.59 -10.10 9.25
N LEU A 103 -9.56 -9.40 8.64
CA LEU A 103 -10.31 -9.94 7.49
C LEU A 103 -9.40 -10.24 6.29
N LEU A 104 -8.44 -9.35 5.98
CA LEU A 104 -7.47 -9.59 4.91
C LEU A 104 -6.62 -10.83 5.21
N GLN A 105 -6.11 -10.97 6.44
CA GLN A 105 -5.30 -12.12 6.83
C GLN A 105 -6.11 -13.42 6.70
N MET A 106 -7.33 -13.47 7.25
CA MET A 106 -8.20 -14.64 7.13
C MET A 106 -8.50 -15.00 5.66
N ALA A 107 -8.63 -14.01 4.78
CA ALA A 107 -8.80 -14.24 3.35
C ALA A 107 -7.51 -14.73 2.68
N MET A 108 -6.35 -14.21 3.08
CA MET A 108 -5.04 -14.66 2.60
C MET A 108 -4.74 -16.11 2.97
N ASP A 109 -5.20 -16.56 4.14
CA ASP A 109 -5.09 -17.96 4.58
C ASP A 109 -5.91 -18.93 3.70
N ILE A 110 -6.88 -18.41 2.93
CA ILE A 110 -7.65 -19.19 1.94
C ILE A 110 -7.01 -19.09 0.55
N ASP A 111 -6.76 -17.87 0.08
CA ASP A 111 -6.14 -17.62 -1.22
C ASP A 111 -5.55 -16.19 -1.26
N PRO A 112 -4.22 -16.04 -1.15
CA PRO A 112 -3.59 -14.73 -1.00
C PRO A 112 -3.77 -13.86 -2.25
N THR A 113 -3.71 -14.45 -3.45
CA THR A 113 -3.93 -13.72 -4.70
C THR A 113 -5.37 -13.24 -4.82
N ALA A 114 -6.36 -14.08 -4.51
CA ALA A 114 -7.76 -13.67 -4.54
C ALA A 114 -8.06 -12.62 -3.46
N ALA A 115 -7.45 -12.73 -2.27
CA ALA A 115 -7.60 -11.77 -1.19
C ALA A 115 -7.10 -10.38 -1.60
N LEU A 116 -5.88 -10.28 -2.14
CA LEU A 116 -5.35 -9.01 -2.63
C LEU A 116 -6.14 -8.45 -3.83
N LYS A 117 -6.63 -9.31 -4.74
CA LYS A 117 -7.54 -8.87 -5.81
C LYS A 117 -8.87 -8.32 -5.29
N SER A 118 -9.21 -8.58 -4.02
CA SER A 118 -10.51 -8.25 -3.41
C SER A 118 -10.43 -7.09 -2.43
N ILE A 119 -9.32 -6.36 -2.37
CA ILE A 119 -9.22 -5.13 -1.60
C ILE A 119 -9.02 -3.93 -2.52
N SER A 120 -9.61 -2.79 -2.15
CA SER A 120 -9.09 -1.49 -2.57
C SER A 120 -7.94 -1.10 -1.64
N MET A 121 -6.94 -0.39 -2.16
CA MET A 121 -5.72 -0.08 -1.43
C MET A 121 -5.21 1.35 -1.71
N GLY A 122 -4.61 1.96 -0.69
CA GLY A 122 -3.90 3.25 -0.79
C GLY A 122 -4.78 4.49 -0.91
N THR A 123 -4.15 5.59 -1.30
CA THR A 123 -4.73 6.94 -1.43
C THR A 123 -5.93 6.96 -2.38
N TYR A 124 -5.77 6.35 -3.56
CA TYR A 124 -6.76 6.34 -4.65
C TYR A 124 -7.73 5.15 -4.58
N GLN A 125 -7.61 4.29 -3.56
CA GLN A 125 -8.49 3.13 -3.36
C GLN A 125 -8.69 2.26 -4.61
N ILE A 126 -7.61 2.03 -5.37
CA ILE A 126 -7.65 1.17 -6.56
C ILE A 126 -7.86 -0.28 -6.12
N MET A 127 -8.82 -0.97 -6.74
CA MET A 127 -9.07 -2.38 -6.51
C MET A 127 -7.92 -3.24 -7.04
N GLY A 128 -7.43 -4.19 -6.24
CA GLY A 128 -6.30 -5.04 -6.63
C GLY A 128 -6.55 -5.94 -7.86
N PHE A 129 -7.80 -6.20 -8.24
CA PHE A 129 -8.07 -6.90 -9.51
C PHE A 129 -7.70 -6.06 -10.75
N ASN A 130 -7.47 -4.76 -10.61
CA ASN A 130 -7.03 -3.86 -11.68
C ASN A 130 -5.50 -3.82 -11.85
N TYR A 131 -4.73 -4.70 -11.20
CA TYR A 131 -3.27 -4.65 -11.23
C TYR A 131 -2.70 -4.57 -12.67
N GLU A 132 -3.26 -5.34 -13.61
CA GLU A 132 -2.82 -5.35 -15.01
C GLU A 132 -3.13 -4.03 -15.72
N VAL A 133 -4.34 -3.49 -15.50
CA VAL A 133 -4.74 -2.15 -16.00
C VAL A 133 -3.85 -1.04 -15.42
N CYS A 134 -3.28 -1.25 -14.23
CA CYS A 134 -2.37 -0.31 -13.60
C CYS A 134 -0.90 -0.52 -14.01
N GLY A 135 -0.59 -1.46 -14.90
CA GLY A 135 0.76 -1.72 -15.40
C GLY A 135 1.57 -2.75 -14.60
N PHE A 136 0.94 -3.51 -13.68
CA PHE A 136 1.65 -4.51 -12.88
C PHE A 136 1.55 -5.92 -13.47
N LYS A 137 2.60 -6.72 -13.29
CA LYS A 137 2.63 -8.16 -13.65
C LYS A 137 1.77 -9.04 -12.74
N SER A 138 1.54 -8.62 -11.50
CA SER A 138 0.69 -9.33 -10.54
C SER A 138 0.14 -8.41 -9.47
N VAL A 139 -0.93 -8.83 -8.79
CA VAL A 139 -1.47 -8.10 -7.63
C VAL A 139 -0.48 -8.05 -6.45
N HIS A 140 0.43 -9.03 -6.36
CA HIS A 140 1.47 -9.03 -5.33
C HIS A 140 2.51 -7.95 -5.59
N HIS A 141 2.86 -7.74 -6.87
CA HIS A 141 3.74 -6.64 -7.30
C HIS A 141 3.10 -5.29 -6.99
N MET A 142 1.82 -5.10 -7.38
CA MET A 142 1.05 -3.90 -7.04
C MET A 142 1.02 -3.64 -5.53
N TRP A 143 0.77 -4.68 -4.72
CA TRP A 143 0.77 -4.55 -3.26
C TRP A 143 2.13 -4.11 -2.71
N GLN A 144 3.23 -4.70 -3.19
CA GLN A 144 4.58 -4.34 -2.75
C GLN A 144 4.91 -2.89 -3.07
N ASP A 145 4.63 -2.44 -4.29
CA ASP A 145 4.92 -1.07 -4.72
C ASP A 145 4.04 -0.05 -4.00
N PHE A 146 2.77 -0.38 -3.74
CA PHE A 146 1.87 0.47 -2.96
C PHE A 146 2.36 0.70 -1.53
N LEU A 147 3.09 -0.27 -0.96
CA LEU A 147 3.72 -0.12 0.36
C LEU A 147 4.95 0.80 0.34
N VAL A 148 5.60 0.99 -0.82
CA VAL A 148 6.77 1.87 -0.94
C VAL A 148 6.38 3.33 -0.69
N GLY A 149 5.34 3.82 -1.37
CA GLY A 149 4.94 5.22 -1.21
C GLY A 149 3.82 5.68 -2.14
N GLU A 150 3.47 6.95 -1.99
CA GLU A 150 2.39 7.60 -2.75
C GLU A 150 2.70 7.73 -4.23
N LYS A 151 3.98 7.91 -4.61
CA LYS A 151 4.41 7.98 -6.00
C LYS A 151 4.02 6.74 -6.81
N ALA A 152 4.27 5.54 -6.27
CA ALA A 152 3.86 4.29 -6.91
C ALA A 152 2.33 4.16 -7.04
N GLN A 153 1.59 4.64 -6.02
CA GLN A 153 0.12 4.66 -6.07
C GLN A 153 -0.40 5.66 -7.11
N LEU A 154 0.28 6.81 -7.28
CA LEU A 154 -0.04 7.84 -8.26
C LEU A 154 0.25 7.38 -9.69
N ILE A 155 1.41 6.74 -9.93
CA ILE A 155 1.73 6.13 -11.23
C ILE A 155 0.68 5.06 -11.59
N ALA A 156 0.27 4.23 -10.63
CA ALA A 156 -0.77 3.22 -10.85
C ALA A 156 -2.12 3.86 -11.20
N PHE A 157 -2.46 4.96 -10.53
CA PHE A 157 -3.66 5.74 -10.84
C PHE A 157 -3.62 6.32 -12.25
N ALA A 158 -2.51 6.93 -12.66
CA ALA A 158 -2.33 7.43 -14.01
C ALA A 158 -2.41 6.33 -15.08
N ASN A 159 -1.76 5.19 -14.85
CA ASN A 159 -1.88 4.03 -15.73
C ASN A 159 -3.33 3.54 -15.83
N PHE A 160 -4.06 3.54 -14.72
CA PHE A 160 -5.48 3.21 -14.73
C PHE A 160 -6.28 4.18 -15.60
N LEU A 161 -6.07 5.50 -15.45
CA LEU A 161 -6.73 6.51 -16.29
C LEU A 161 -6.36 6.35 -17.77
N LYS A 162 -5.07 6.14 -18.06
CA LYS A 162 -4.55 5.92 -19.41
C LYS A 162 -5.22 4.73 -20.08
N ASN A 163 -5.19 3.57 -19.42
CA ASN A 163 -5.72 2.32 -19.97
C ASN A 163 -7.26 2.25 -19.96
N LYS A 164 -7.94 3.16 -19.25
CA LYS A 164 -9.39 3.40 -19.38
C LYS A 164 -9.76 4.39 -20.49
N GLN A 165 -8.78 4.81 -21.31
CA GLN A 165 -8.94 5.75 -22.42
C GLN A 165 -9.45 7.13 -21.95
N LEU A 166 -9.04 7.54 -20.74
CA LEU A 166 -9.42 8.83 -20.18
C LEU A 166 -8.42 9.95 -20.49
N VAL A 167 -7.24 9.64 -21.06
CA VAL A 167 -6.19 10.63 -21.33
C VAL A 167 -6.72 11.84 -22.09
N ARG A 168 -7.48 11.61 -23.17
CA ARG A 168 -8.08 12.69 -23.96
C ARG A 168 -8.96 13.60 -23.10
N ALA A 169 -9.85 13.00 -22.30
CA ALA A 169 -10.73 13.75 -21.40
C ALA A 169 -9.94 14.59 -20.39
N ILE A 170 -8.83 14.06 -19.87
CA ILE A 170 -7.96 14.77 -18.92
C ILE A 170 -7.24 15.95 -19.60
N ARG A 171 -6.76 15.75 -20.84
CA ARG A 171 -6.11 16.80 -21.64
C ARG A 171 -7.08 17.93 -21.96
N GLU A 172 -8.28 17.59 -22.41
CA GLU A 172 -9.34 18.53 -22.80
C GLU A 172 -10.09 19.14 -21.59
N GLY A 173 -9.84 18.66 -20.37
CA GLY A 173 -10.57 19.10 -19.17
C GLY A 173 -12.03 18.63 -19.12
N ASP A 174 -12.39 17.58 -19.85
CA ASP A 174 -13.73 16.97 -19.84
C ASP A 174 -13.94 16.11 -18.58
N PHE A 175 -14.14 16.79 -17.46
CA PHE A 175 -14.40 16.17 -16.16
C PHE A 175 -15.73 15.41 -16.11
N SER A 176 -16.67 15.70 -17.02
CA SER A 176 -17.93 14.97 -17.13
C SER A 176 -17.70 13.56 -17.68
N LEU A 177 -16.86 13.43 -18.71
CA LEU A 177 -16.46 12.14 -19.24
C LEU A 177 -15.60 11.36 -18.23
N VAL A 178 -14.72 12.04 -17.49
CA VAL A 178 -13.96 11.42 -16.38
C VAL A 178 -14.92 10.84 -15.33
N GLU A 179 -15.90 11.61 -14.84
CA GLU A 179 -16.89 11.12 -13.87
C GLU A 179 -17.67 9.91 -14.42
N ALA A 180 -18.16 10.00 -15.66
CA ALA A 180 -18.97 8.96 -16.28
C ALA A 180 -18.22 7.63 -16.39
N ARG A 181 -16.94 7.67 -16.78
CA ARG A 181 -16.13 6.46 -17.02
C ARG A 181 -15.45 5.92 -15.78
N TYR A 182 -14.99 6.78 -14.87
CA TYR A 182 -14.30 6.35 -13.65
C TYR A 182 -15.28 5.81 -12.59
N ASN A 183 -16.38 6.54 -12.36
CA ASN A 183 -17.36 6.22 -11.32
C ASN A 183 -18.55 5.39 -11.81
N GLY A 184 -18.64 5.13 -13.12
CA GLY A 184 -19.76 4.39 -13.73
C GLY A 184 -21.04 5.22 -13.89
N GLY A 185 -20.93 6.56 -13.86
CA GLY A 185 -22.06 7.48 -13.97
C GLY A 185 -22.94 7.54 -12.71
N GLY A 186 -24.05 8.27 -12.78
CA GLY A 186 -25.05 8.34 -11.70
C GLY A 186 -24.75 9.36 -10.58
N LEU A 187 -23.65 10.12 -10.68
CA LEU A 187 -23.26 11.15 -9.72
C LEU A 187 -23.73 12.58 -10.10
N LYS A 188 -24.45 12.71 -11.22
CA LYS A 188 -25.11 13.94 -11.70
C LYS A 188 -24.15 15.15 -11.79
N GLY A 189 -22.91 14.90 -12.24
CA GLY A 189 -21.86 15.91 -12.42
C GLY A 189 -21.29 16.47 -11.12
N ARG A 190 -21.60 15.87 -9.96
CA ARG A 190 -21.11 16.36 -8.66
C ARG A 190 -19.60 16.28 -8.55
N TYR A 191 -18.99 15.21 -9.05
CA TYR A 191 -17.55 15.02 -9.02
C TYR A 191 -16.92 15.84 -10.14
N ALA A 192 -17.55 15.89 -11.32
CA ALA A 192 -17.10 16.74 -12.43
C ALA A 192 -16.91 18.21 -12.00
N ARG A 193 -17.91 18.82 -11.36
CA ARG A 193 -17.82 20.20 -10.85
C ARG A 193 -16.73 20.39 -9.79
N LYS A 194 -16.48 19.39 -8.95
CA LYS A 194 -15.39 19.44 -7.96
C LYS A 194 -14.03 19.38 -8.64
N MET A 195 -13.87 18.51 -9.64
CA MET A 195 -12.63 18.40 -10.42
C MET A 195 -12.37 19.71 -11.15
N GLU A 196 -13.38 20.30 -11.78
CA GLU A 196 -13.29 21.60 -12.44
C GLU A 196 -12.88 22.72 -11.49
N GLN A 197 -13.53 22.84 -10.33
CA GLN A 197 -13.18 23.83 -9.32
C GLN A 197 -11.73 23.68 -8.84
N HIS A 198 -11.29 22.46 -8.56
CA HIS A 198 -9.91 22.20 -8.15
C HIS A 198 -8.91 22.48 -9.28
N ALA A 199 -9.24 22.11 -10.52
CA ALA A 199 -8.38 22.34 -11.67
C ALA A 199 -8.17 23.84 -11.89
N ASN A 200 -9.23 24.64 -11.82
CA ASN A 200 -9.14 26.10 -11.97
C ASN A 200 -8.31 26.75 -10.86
N GLN A 201 -8.51 26.33 -9.60
CA GLN A 201 -7.70 26.81 -8.47
C GLN A 201 -6.22 26.44 -8.59
N LEU A 202 -5.95 25.22 -9.07
CA LEU A 202 -4.60 24.72 -9.26
C LEU A 202 -3.92 25.41 -10.44
N ALA A 203 -4.64 25.65 -11.52
CA ALA A 203 -4.16 26.33 -12.71
C ALA A 203 -3.85 27.81 -12.42
N SER A 204 -4.67 28.53 -11.65
CA SER A 204 -4.39 29.92 -11.29
C SER A 204 -3.43 30.10 -10.11
N GLY A 205 -3.17 29.03 -9.36
CA GLY A 205 -2.28 29.03 -8.19
C GLY A 205 -0.97 28.28 -8.48
N LYS A 206 -0.91 27.02 -8.00
CA LYS A 206 0.29 26.17 -8.04
C LYS A 206 0.93 26.09 -9.43
N TRP A 207 0.10 26.03 -10.48
CA TRP A 207 0.53 25.80 -11.86
C TRP A 207 0.36 27.05 -12.75
N ALA A 208 0.23 28.25 -12.17
CA ALA A 208 0.01 29.49 -12.93
C ALA A 208 1.08 29.79 -13.98
N ASN A 209 2.32 29.39 -13.70
CA ASN A 209 3.47 29.62 -14.57
C ASN A 209 3.88 28.37 -15.37
N TRP A 210 3.06 27.31 -15.33
CA TRP A 210 3.37 26.08 -16.06
C TRP A 210 3.15 26.29 -17.57
N GLN A 211 4.13 25.89 -18.39
CA GLN A 211 4.08 26.05 -19.84
C GLN A 211 4.12 24.69 -20.55
N GLU A 212 3.19 24.49 -21.48
CA GLU A 212 3.08 23.25 -22.28
C GLU A 212 4.31 23.01 -23.17
N ASN A 213 4.99 24.06 -23.62
CA ASN A 213 6.13 23.96 -24.54
C ASN A 213 7.39 23.33 -23.93
N SER A 214 7.38 23.08 -22.61
CA SER A 214 8.46 22.37 -21.92
C SER A 214 8.35 20.85 -22.04
N LEU A 215 7.36 20.32 -22.78
CA LEU A 215 7.14 18.89 -23.02
C LEU A 215 8.31 18.26 -23.79
N GLU A 216 9.40 17.92 -23.09
CA GLU A 216 10.14 16.72 -23.45
C GLU A 216 9.19 15.55 -23.20
N ILE A 217 8.59 15.05 -24.27
CA ILE A 217 7.87 13.77 -24.26
C ILE A 217 8.94 12.73 -23.98
N THR A 218 9.11 12.39 -22.70
CA THR A 218 9.86 11.21 -22.33
C THR A 218 9.00 10.03 -22.74
N ASP A 219 9.42 9.33 -23.80
CA ASP A 219 8.83 8.05 -24.22
C ASP A 219 9.17 6.91 -23.25
N HIS A 220 9.39 7.28 -21.98
CA HIS A 220 9.49 6.33 -20.88
C HIS A 220 8.07 5.86 -20.59
N PRO A 221 7.83 4.54 -20.57
CA PRO A 221 6.57 4.04 -20.07
C PRO A 221 6.37 4.57 -18.64
N LEU A 222 5.10 4.64 -18.23
CA LEU A 222 4.73 4.77 -16.82
C LEU A 222 5.11 3.48 -16.08
N ASP A 223 6.40 3.19 -16.06
CA ASP A 223 6.96 2.01 -15.46
C ASP A 223 6.97 2.25 -13.96
N HIS A 224 6.44 1.26 -13.25
CA HIS A 224 6.73 1.15 -11.84
C HIS A 224 8.21 0.79 -11.75
N GLU A 225 9.01 1.66 -11.13
CA GLU A 225 10.36 1.27 -10.71
C GLU A 225 10.23 -0.04 -9.95
N GLN A 226 10.77 -1.12 -10.50
CA GLN A 226 10.74 -2.41 -9.82
C GLN A 226 11.37 -2.19 -8.45
N ALA A 227 10.66 -2.56 -7.38
CA ALA A 227 11.26 -2.71 -6.07
C ALA A 227 12.36 -3.78 -6.19
N GLN A 228 13.58 -3.36 -6.52
CA GLN A 228 14.73 -4.25 -6.60
C GLN A 228 14.84 -4.94 -5.24
N ASN A 229 14.67 -6.27 -5.26
CA ASN A 229 14.73 -7.17 -4.11
C ASN A 229 13.54 -7.20 -3.12
N ALA A 230 12.29 -7.07 -3.58
CA ALA A 230 11.16 -7.52 -2.77
C ALA A 230 11.13 -9.06 -2.65
N LYS A 231 11.76 -9.64 -1.62
CA LYS A 231 11.73 -11.09 -1.34
C LYS A 231 10.28 -11.59 -1.38
N PRO A 232 9.97 -12.70 -2.08
CA PRO A 232 8.60 -13.22 -2.14
C PRO A 232 8.09 -13.48 -0.71
N LEU A 233 6.82 -13.13 -0.45
CA LEU A 233 6.18 -13.27 0.87
C LEU A 233 6.33 -14.69 1.48
N ALA A 234 6.50 -15.71 0.64
CA ALA A 234 6.76 -17.09 1.05
C ALA A 234 8.21 -17.37 1.54
N LYS A 235 9.16 -16.46 1.30
CA LYS A 235 10.58 -16.56 1.70
C LYS A 235 11.01 -15.47 2.70
N SER A 236 10.08 -14.67 3.21
CA SER A 236 10.37 -13.72 4.29
C SER A 236 10.61 -14.48 5.60
N ARG A 237 11.86 -14.43 6.12
CA ARG A 237 12.24 -14.96 7.44
C ARG A 237 11.48 -14.29 8.60
N THR A 238 10.76 -13.19 8.37
CA THR A 238 9.89 -12.54 9.35
C THR A 238 8.65 -13.38 9.71
N LEU A 239 8.34 -14.44 8.94
CA LEU A 239 7.32 -15.45 9.30
C LEU A 239 7.90 -16.64 10.10
N LYS A 240 9.23 -16.76 10.22
CA LYS A 240 9.89 -17.78 11.07
C LYS A 240 10.17 -17.30 12.50
N GLY A 241 9.99 -16.00 12.79
CA GLY A 241 10.31 -15.40 14.09
C GLY A 241 9.12 -15.11 15.00
N SER A 242 7.88 -15.23 14.52
CA SER A 242 6.70 -15.11 15.38
C SER A 242 6.40 -16.48 15.99
N GLY A 243 7.17 -16.83 17.02
CA GLY A 243 6.86 -17.94 17.90
C GLY A 243 5.57 -17.67 18.67
N VAL A 244 4.44 -18.01 18.07
CA VAL A 244 3.28 -18.55 18.80
C VAL A 244 2.93 -19.83 18.06
N GLY A 245 3.57 -20.93 18.49
CA GLY A 245 3.20 -22.26 18.05
C GLY A 245 1.88 -22.66 18.70
N PHE A 246 0.88 -23.01 17.89
CA PHE A 246 -0.11 -24.00 18.30
C PHE A 246 0.34 -25.37 17.76
N VAL A 247 0.23 -26.34 18.64
CA VAL A 247 0.79 -27.70 18.65
C VAL A 247 0.47 -28.52 17.40
N GLY A 248 1.47 -29.26 16.91
CA GLY A 248 1.33 -30.27 15.86
C GLY A 248 2.61 -31.05 15.52
N GLY A 249 3.30 -31.60 16.53
CA GLY A 249 4.19 -32.77 16.42
C GLY A 249 5.62 -32.59 15.88
N GLY A 250 6.62 -32.88 16.73
CA GLY A 250 7.99 -33.30 16.32
C GLY A 250 9.12 -32.31 16.64
N ALA A 251 9.93 -32.62 17.64
CA ALA A 251 10.99 -31.80 18.20
C ALA A 251 12.31 -31.82 17.40
N ILE A 252 12.97 -30.66 17.23
CA ILE A 252 14.44 -30.54 17.18
C ILE A 252 14.83 -29.19 17.81
N CYS A 253 15.39 -29.22 19.02
CA CYS A 253 16.07 -28.08 19.65
C CYS A 253 17.57 -28.15 19.34
N THR A 254 18.21 -27.01 19.03
CA THR A 254 19.67 -26.88 19.00
C THR A 254 20.15 -26.02 20.19
N GLN A 255 21.31 -26.41 20.73
CA GLN A 255 21.86 -26.07 22.07
C GLN A 255 22.16 -24.59 22.33
N ASN A 256 22.06 -23.69 21.34
CA ASN A 256 22.48 -22.29 21.48
C ASN A 256 21.42 -21.38 22.14
N ILE A 257 20.16 -21.82 22.19
CA ILE A 257 19.07 -21.04 22.81
C ILE A 257 19.08 -21.22 24.33
N GLN A 258 19.46 -22.40 24.83
CA GLN A 258 19.48 -22.67 26.27
C GLN A 258 20.55 -21.83 26.99
N GLN A 259 21.73 -21.65 26.38
CA GLN A 259 22.79 -20.80 26.94
C GLN A 259 22.41 -19.32 26.99
N ALA A 260 21.63 -18.82 26.02
CA ALA A 260 21.15 -17.45 26.00
C ALA A 260 20.03 -17.22 27.05
N VAL A 261 19.19 -18.22 27.28
CA VAL A 261 18.11 -18.17 28.29
C VAL A 261 18.67 -18.30 29.71
N ASP A 262 19.66 -19.17 29.94
CA ASP A 262 20.31 -19.33 31.25
C ASP A 262 21.10 -18.08 31.67
N GLN A 263 21.71 -17.36 30.72
CA GLN A 263 22.36 -16.06 30.96
C GLN A 263 21.35 -14.96 31.30
N LEU A 264 20.18 -14.97 30.65
CA LEU A 264 19.08 -14.04 30.93
C LEU A 264 18.40 -14.31 32.28
N GLN A 265 18.25 -15.58 32.68
CA GLN A 265 17.71 -15.95 33.99
C GLN A 265 18.68 -15.61 35.13
N LYS A 266 19.99 -15.89 34.97
CA LYS A 266 21.01 -15.47 35.95
C LYS A 266 21.12 -13.96 36.11
N GLY A 267 20.87 -13.19 35.04
CA GLY A 267 20.81 -11.73 35.09
C GLY A 267 19.54 -11.20 35.77
N ALA A 268 18.41 -11.89 35.61
CA ALA A 268 17.13 -11.51 36.23
C ALA A 268 17.10 -11.80 37.75
N ASP A 269 17.74 -12.88 38.20
CA ASP A 269 17.79 -13.25 39.62
C ASP A 269 18.65 -12.28 40.47
N HIS A 270 19.57 -11.55 39.85
CA HIS A 270 20.37 -10.50 40.51
C HIS A 270 19.70 -9.12 40.56
N LEU A 271 18.50 -8.96 39.99
CA LEU A 271 17.80 -7.67 39.88
C LEU A 271 16.46 -7.67 40.62
N SER A 272 16.47 -8.17 41.86
CA SER A 272 15.47 -7.81 42.87
C SER A 272 15.92 -6.53 43.59
N SER A 273 15.57 -5.37 43.04
CA SER A 273 15.29 -4.14 43.79
C SER A 273 14.97 -3.01 42.81
N GLY A 274 13.93 -2.24 43.14
CA GLY A 274 13.27 -1.33 42.23
C GLY A 274 14.12 -0.17 41.69
N THR A 275 13.61 0.42 40.61
CA THR A 275 13.88 1.80 40.12
C THR A 275 14.82 1.97 38.92
N ILE A 276 15.27 0.93 38.20
CA ILE A 276 16.09 1.11 36.97
C ILE A 276 15.53 0.30 35.78
N ILE A 277 14.30 0.59 35.35
CA ILE A 277 13.72 -0.02 34.11
C ILE A 277 13.68 0.98 32.94
N GLY A 278 13.75 2.29 33.20
CA GLY A 278 13.64 3.32 32.16
C GLY A 278 14.90 3.51 31.30
N ILE A 279 16.09 3.24 31.82
CA ILE A 279 17.35 3.67 31.19
C ILE A 279 17.95 2.59 30.28
N THR A 280 17.84 1.31 30.63
CA THR A 280 18.45 0.22 29.86
C THR A 280 17.68 -0.10 28.57
N ILE A 281 16.35 0.04 28.57
CA ILE A 281 15.53 -0.11 27.35
C ILE A 281 15.81 1.04 26.37
N GLY A 282 16.09 2.25 26.88
CA GLY A 282 16.49 3.40 26.08
C GLY A 282 17.82 3.18 25.34
N ILE A 283 18.80 2.55 26.00
CA ILE A 283 20.12 2.26 25.42
C ILE A 283 20.04 1.15 24.35
N ILE A 284 19.23 0.11 24.55
CA ILE A 284 19.05 -0.97 23.57
C ILE A 284 18.31 -0.48 22.31
N ILE A 285 17.32 0.40 22.47
CA ILE A 285 16.62 1.02 21.34
C ILE A 285 17.58 1.94 20.56
N LEU A 286 18.41 2.72 21.26
CA LEU A 286 19.38 3.62 20.62
C LEU A 286 20.46 2.86 19.83
N ILE A 287 21.00 1.76 20.38
CA ILE A 287 21.98 0.90 19.69
C ILE A 287 21.34 0.22 18.46
N GLY A 288 20.09 -0.23 18.56
CA GLY A 288 19.35 -0.81 17.43
C GLY A 288 19.05 0.20 16.32
N THR A 289 18.70 1.44 16.66
CA THR A 289 18.50 2.52 15.68
C THR A 289 19.80 3.02 15.08
N ALA A 290 20.89 3.10 15.86
CA ALA A 290 22.21 3.48 15.37
C ALA A 290 22.79 2.42 14.44
N TRP A 291 22.61 1.13 14.75
CA TRP A 291 23.01 0.04 13.87
C TRP A 291 22.19 0.02 12.57
N ALA A 292 20.87 0.25 12.65
CA ALA A 292 20.02 0.34 11.45
C ALA A 292 20.31 1.57 10.57
N LEU A 293 20.76 2.68 11.18
CA LEU A 293 21.22 3.88 10.46
C LEU A 293 22.62 3.69 9.86
N TYR A 294 23.52 3.02 10.57
CA TYR A 294 24.87 2.69 10.11
C TYR A 294 24.85 1.69 8.95
N SER A 295 24.09 0.60 9.07
CA SER A 295 23.87 -0.33 7.95
C SER A 295 23.28 0.35 6.73
N ARG A 296 22.40 1.34 6.92
CA ARG A 296 21.81 2.14 5.84
C ARG A 296 22.78 3.19 5.24
N TRP A 297 23.80 3.61 5.98
CA TRP A 297 24.88 4.50 5.50
C TRP A 297 25.91 3.71 4.68
N ASP A 298 26.27 2.52 5.16
CA ASP A 298 27.21 1.59 4.52
C ASP A 298 26.63 0.98 3.23
N ASP A 299 25.36 0.55 3.24
CA ASP A 299 24.62 0.05 2.06
C ASP A 299 24.49 1.11 0.95
N ALA A 300 24.71 2.40 1.25
CA ALA A 300 24.67 3.50 0.28
C ALA A 300 26.05 3.83 -0.33
N GLY A 301 27.10 3.06 -0.01
CA GLY A 301 28.46 3.24 -0.56
C GLY A 301 29.12 4.56 -0.19
N ARG A 302 28.73 5.15 0.96
CA ARG A 302 29.27 6.43 1.43
C ARG A 302 30.51 6.18 2.30
N PRO A 303 31.50 7.10 2.31
CA PRO A 303 32.68 6.94 3.13
C PRO A 303 32.28 6.78 4.60
N SER A 304 32.97 5.86 5.27
CA SER A 304 32.84 5.62 6.69
C SER A 304 33.22 6.88 7.49
N PRO A 305 32.70 7.06 8.72
CA PRO A 305 33.09 8.19 9.55
C PRO A 305 34.62 8.30 9.73
N THR A 306 35.35 7.18 9.74
CA THR A 306 36.81 7.13 9.80
C THR A 306 37.51 7.65 8.53
N GLU A 307 36.86 7.61 7.37
CA GLU A 307 37.35 8.17 6.10
C GLU A 307 36.94 9.63 5.91
N ILE A 308 35.93 10.11 6.66
CA ILE A 308 35.45 11.51 6.64
C ILE A 308 36.31 12.41 7.54
N PHE A 309 36.98 11.83 8.55
CA PHE A 309 37.74 12.55 9.58
C PHE A 309 39.25 12.20 9.60
N ALA A 310 39.78 11.58 8.55
CA ALA A 310 41.21 11.43 8.28
C ALA A 310 41.71 12.57 7.38
#